data_AF-A0AAP7PCW3-F1
#
_entry.id   AF-A0AAP7PCW3-F1
#
_cell.length_a   1.000
_cell.length_b   1.000
_cell.length_c   1.000
_cell.angle_alpha   90.00
_cell.angle_beta   90.00
_cell.angle_gamma   90.00
#
_symmetry.space_group_name_H-M   'P 1'
#
loop_
_entity.id
_entity.type
_entity.pdbx_description
1 polymer ?
#
loop_
_entity_poly.entity_id
_entity_poly.type
_entity_poly.pdbx_seq_one_letter_code
_entity_poly.pdbx_strand_id
1 'polypeptide(L)'
;MRTDNQVHKALFTIPTAAYSAVPANIKPLPEQRRITGHKQTDAYLWILEVIHLNEAVHLDAAEAALEKLKITPEEASERYGRYLQEINIDPFQIAFATIGMDNPAQAIRNARENIKKAASVRATFGSYEAALDDVEAERIIRTSPKFIDDYYWGWTAAEKKAGSIDGVRSNEIDDQRRAYVDGYRDVLPEPHTLSDVVREFIYWDWLYEMRQTAGRETGDKYGFTGEHHESVYDRQFWLENLLGKIKPVTRDEAVEVCRWFLASGKDEYMEDNGSAVILNLVGECEQ
;
A
#
# COMPACT_ATOMS: atom_id res chain seq x y z
N MET A 1 28.12 10.00 -21.42
CA MET A 1 27.48 9.12 -20.42
C MET A 1 26.84 9.96 -19.32
N ARG A 2 25.51 9.95 -19.27
CA ARG A 2 24.70 10.62 -18.24
C ARG A 2 24.90 9.97 -16.86
N THR A 3 24.71 10.74 -15.80
CA THR A 3 24.89 10.27 -14.41
C THR A 3 23.66 10.60 -13.57
N ASP A 4 23.42 9.82 -12.51
CA ASP A 4 22.34 10.05 -11.54
C ASP A 4 22.28 11.52 -11.11
N ASN A 5 21.05 12.06 -11.05
CA ASN A 5 20.80 13.36 -10.45
C ASN A 5 20.96 13.26 -8.92
N GLN A 6 22.00 13.89 -8.37
CA GLN A 6 22.29 13.78 -6.93
C GLN A 6 21.21 14.44 -6.05
N VAL A 7 20.53 15.49 -6.54
CA VAL A 7 19.43 16.13 -5.80
C VAL A 7 18.21 15.20 -5.77
N HIS A 8 17.88 14.60 -6.91
CA HIS A 8 16.84 13.57 -7.02
C HIS A 8 17.13 12.39 -6.10
N LYS A 9 18.33 11.83 -6.20
CA LYS A 9 18.78 10.71 -5.39
C LYS A 9 18.68 11.00 -3.89
N ALA A 10 19.09 12.19 -3.46
CA ALA A 10 18.98 12.60 -2.06
C ALA A 10 17.53 12.69 -1.58
N LEU A 11 16.64 13.27 -2.41
CA LEU A 11 15.23 13.43 -2.08
C LEU A 11 14.48 12.09 -2.00
N PHE A 12 14.76 11.16 -2.92
CA PHE A 12 14.10 9.86 -3.03
C PHE A 12 14.92 8.70 -2.45
N THR A 13 15.66 8.97 -1.38
CA THR A 13 16.35 7.92 -0.61
C THR A 13 15.45 7.45 0.52
N ILE A 14 15.23 6.13 0.59
CA ILE A 14 14.54 5.52 1.72
C ILE A 14 15.40 5.69 2.99
N PRO A 15 14.88 6.35 4.04
CA PRO A 15 15.62 6.54 5.28
C PRO A 15 15.95 5.19 5.96
N THR A 16 17.14 5.12 6.53
CA THR A 16 17.52 3.95 7.37
C THR A 16 16.73 3.99 8.67
N ALA A 17 16.10 2.88 9.03
CA ALA A 17 15.37 2.76 10.28
C ALA A 17 16.28 3.06 11.49
N ALA A 18 15.83 3.95 12.37
CA ALA A 18 16.51 4.27 13.61
C ALA A 18 15.80 3.58 14.77
N TYR A 19 16.52 3.33 15.87
CA TYR A 19 15.88 2.77 17.06
C TYR A 19 14.91 3.80 17.66
N SER A 20 13.61 3.48 17.67
CA SER A 20 12.62 4.28 18.39
C SER A 20 12.51 3.81 19.84
N ALA A 21 12.70 4.74 20.77
CA ALA A 21 12.50 4.52 22.20
C ALA A 21 11.06 4.82 22.66
N VAL A 22 10.15 5.15 21.73
CA VAL A 22 8.76 5.44 22.05
C VAL A 22 8.06 4.15 22.50
N PRO A 23 7.47 4.12 23.71
CA PRO A 23 6.73 2.94 24.18
C PRO A 23 5.59 2.59 23.21
N ALA A 24 5.53 1.33 22.80
CA ALA A 24 4.40 0.85 22.00
C ALA A 24 3.11 0.94 22.80
N ASN A 25 2.05 1.49 22.20
CA ASN A 25 0.70 1.36 22.74
C ASN A 25 0.23 -0.08 22.52
N ILE A 26 0.12 -0.85 23.61
CA ILE A 26 -0.26 -2.26 23.56
C ILE A 26 -1.77 -2.34 23.39
N LYS A 27 -2.23 -3.01 22.31
CA LYS A 27 -3.67 -3.25 22.12
C LYS A 27 -4.19 -4.18 23.22
N PRO A 28 -5.30 -3.84 23.90
CA PRO A 28 -5.88 -4.72 24.90
C PRO A 28 -6.43 -6.00 24.25
N LEU A 29 -6.51 -7.09 25.01
CA LEU A 29 -7.17 -8.30 24.55
C LEU A 29 -8.66 -8.01 24.27
N PRO A 30 -9.25 -8.64 23.23
CA PRO A 30 -10.66 -8.49 22.94
C PRO A 30 -11.49 -9.20 24.01
N GLU A 31 -12.71 -8.73 24.23
CA GLU A 31 -13.62 -9.38 25.17
C GLU A 31 -14.00 -10.78 24.70
N GLN A 32 -14.00 -11.75 25.61
CA GLN A 32 -14.46 -13.11 25.31
C GLN A 32 -15.98 -13.11 25.15
N ARG A 33 -16.46 -13.55 23.99
CA ARG A 33 -17.88 -13.53 23.63
C ARG A 33 -18.42 -14.95 23.40
N ARG A 34 -19.69 -15.15 23.75
CA ARG A 34 -20.44 -16.37 23.43
C ARG A 34 -21.23 -16.13 22.15
N ILE A 35 -20.68 -16.56 21.01
CA ILE A 35 -21.22 -16.28 19.67
C ILE A 35 -22.14 -17.41 19.23
N THR A 36 -21.57 -18.60 19.07
CA THR A 36 -22.27 -19.82 18.61
C THR A 36 -22.91 -20.58 19.77
N GLY A 37 -22.48 -20.31 21.00
CA GLY A 37 -22.89 -21.06 22.19
C GLY A 37 -22.10 -22.34 22.41
N HIS A 38 -21.25 -22.75 21.46
CA HIS A 38 -20.34 -23.89 21.58
C HIS A 38 -18.97 -23.43 22.08
N LYS A 39 -18.61 -23.80 23.31
CA LYS A 39 -17.42 -23.28 24.01
C LYS A 39 -16.11 -23.38 23.22
N GLN A 40 -15.87 -24.50 22.52
CA GLN A 40 -14.62 -24.67 21.76
C GLN A 40 -14.59 -23.82 20.49
N THR A 41 -15.75 -23.65 19.83
CA THR A 41 -15.85 -22.80 18.63
C THR A 41 -15.75 -21.32 19.01
N ASP A 42 -16.42 -20.91 20.09
CA ASP A 42 -16.32 -19.54 20.60
C ASP A 42 -14.89 -19.20 21.06
N ALA A 43 -14.18 -20.15 21.68
CA ALA A 43 -12.77 -20.00 22.02
C ALA A 43 -11.87 -19.91 20.79
N TYR A 44 -12.14 -20.71 19.75
CA TYR A 44 -11.40 -20.66 18.48
C TYR A 44 -11.53 -19.30 17.81
N LEU A 45 -12.76 -18.78 17.70
CA LEU A 45 -13.05 -17.46 17.12
C LEU A 45 -12.33 -16.34 17.90
N TRP A 46 -12.36 -16.41 19.23
CA TRP A 46 -11.67 -15.43 20.07
C TRP A 46 -10.14 -15.52 19.90
N ILE A 47 -9.55 -16.71 19.81
CA ILE A 47 -8.10 -16.85 19.56
C ILE A 47 -7.72 -16.28 18.19
N LEU A 48 -8.51 -16.53 17.14
CA LEU A 48 -8.28 -15.90 15.84
C LEU A 48 -8.37 -14.38 15.91
N GLU A 49 -9.34 -13.83 16.65
CA GLU A 49 -9.45 -12.39 16.89
C GLU A 49 -8.19 -11.84 17.58
N VAL A 50 -7.65 -12.53 18.58
CA VAL A 50 -6.39 -12.15 19.25
C VAL A 50 -5.21 -12.19 18.30
N ILE A 51 -5.10 -13.21 17.43
CA ILE A 51 -4.04 -13.30 16.41
C ILE A 51 -4.14 -12.10 15.44
N HIS A 52 -5.35 -11.76 15.01
CA HIS A 52 -5.60 -10.64 14.09
C HIS A 52 -5.38 -9.25 14.71
N LEU A 53 -5.22 -9.13 16.03
CA LEU A 53 -4.78 -7.87 16.65
C LEU A 53 -3.37 -7.45 16.17
N ASN A 54 -2.58 -8.39 15.65
CA ASN A 54 -1.17 -8.18 15.27
C ASN A 54 -0.37 -7.60 16.45
N GLU A 55 -0.64 -8.07 17.66
CA GLU A 55 -0.01 -7.57 18.88
C GLU A 55 1.01 -8.58 19.42
N ALA A 56 2.27 -8.14 19.51
CA ALA A 56 3.40 -9.02 19.80
C ALA A 56 3.28 -9.68 21.18
N VAL A 57 2.75 -8.95 22.17
CA VAL A 57 2.64 -9.46 23.54
C VAL A 57 1.59 -10.57 23.70
N HIS A 58 0.63 -10.67 22.77
CA HIS A 58 -0.46 -11.65 22.85
C HIS A 58 -0.25 -12.86 21.93
N LEU A 59 0.55 -12.71 20.87
CA LEU A 59 0.61 -13.68 19.78
C LEU A 59 1.08 -15.08 20.21
N ASP A 60 2.19 -15.17 20.97
CA ASP A 60 2.72 -16.47 21.40
C ASP A 60 1.75 -17.18 22.38
N ALA A 61 1.04 -16.41 23.22
CA ALA A 61 0.02 -16.96 24.10
C ALA A 61 -1.22 -17.44 23.32
N ALA A 62 -1.60 -16.73 22.26
CA ALA A 62 -2.70 -17.13 21.38
C ALA A 62 -2.37 -18.41 20.60
N GLU A 63 -1.15 -18.53 20.08
CA GLU A 63 -0.66 -19.75 19.41
C GLU A 63 -0.67 -20.96 20.37
N ALA A 64 -0.12 -20.80 21.57
CA ALA A 64 -0.15 -21.87 22.59
C ALA A 64 -1.57 -22.20 23.08
N ALA A 65 -2.52 -21.27 23.01
CA ALA A 65 -3.93 -21.52 23.33
C ALA A 65 -4.64 -22.29 22.21
N LEU A 66 -4.31 -21.99 20.95
CA LEU A 66 -4.82 -22.69 19.77
C LEU A 66 -4.49 -24.18 19.82
N GLU A 67 -3.26 -24.54 20.18
CA GLU A 67 -2.80 -25.94 20.31
C GLU A 67 -3.55 -26.74 21.39
N LYS A 68 -4.17 -26.06 22.37
CA LYS A 68 -4.91 -26.71 23.46
C LYS A 68 -6.37 -26.97 23.10
N LEU A 69 -6.86 -26.43 21.99
CA LEU A 69 -8.21 -26.68 21.54
C LEU A 69 -8.34 -28.12 21.03
N LYS A 70 -9.48 -28.73 21.33
CA LYS A 70 -9.80 -30.09 20.89
C LYS A 70 -10.52 -30.09 19.54
N ILE A 71 -11.19 -28.99 19.21
CA ILE A 71 -11.85 -28.80 17.92
C ILE A 71 -10.80 -28.52 16.85
N THR A 72 -10.97 -29.08 15.65
CA THR A 72 -10.08 -28.72 14.53
C THR A 72 -10.47 -27.37 13.92
N PRO A 73 -9.55 -26.68 13.22
CA PRO A 73 -9.87 -25.46 12.47
C PRO A 73 -11.05 -25.63 11.51
N GLU A 74 -11.10 -26.75 10.79
CA GLU A 74 -12.18 -27.07 9.84
C GLU A 74 -13.52 -27.24 10.56
N GLU A 75 -13.55 -28.02 11.65
CA GLU A 75 -14.77 -28.20 12.46
C GLU A 75 -15.26 -26.88 13.06
N ALA A 76 -14.36 -25.99 13.47
CA ALA A 76 -14.70 -24.67 13.99
C ALA A 76 -15.28 -23.78 12.90
N SER A 77 -14.67 -23.76 11.71
CA SER A 77 -15.14 -23.03 10.53
C SER A 77 -16.53 -23.48 10.09
N GLU A 78 -16.75 -24.79 9.95
CA GLU A 78 -18.06 -25.35 9.58
C GLU A 78 -19.15 -25.02 10.60
N ARG A 79 -18.85 -25.14 11.90
CA ARG A 79 -19.81 -24.82 12.96
C ARG A 79 -20.18 -23.35 12.96
N TYR A 80 -19.20 -22.46 12.79
CA TYR A 80 -19.46 -21.03 12.72
C TYR A 80 -20.25 -20.67 11.46
N GLY A 81 -19.88 -21.23 10.31
CA GLY A 81 -20.65 -21.06 9.06
C GLY A 81 -22.10 -21.51 9.21
N ARG A 82 -22.35 -22.67 9.82
CA ARG A 82 -23.72 -23.15 10.09
C ARG A 82 -24.49 -22.22 11.03
N TYR A 83 -23.84 -21.73 12.09
CA TYR A 83 -24.45 -20.73 12.98
C TYR A 83 -24.86 -19.46 12.22
N LEU A 84 -24.00 -18.94 11.33
CA LEU A 84 -24.32 -17.76 10.53
C LEU A 84 -25.49 -18.02 9.56
N GLN A 85 -25.59 -19.23 8.99
CA GLN A 85 -26.74 -19.65 8.19
C GLN A 85 -28.03 -19.70 9.02
N GLU A 86 -27.97 -20.24 10.24
CA GLU A 86 -29.14 -20.35 11.14
C GLU A 86 -29.72 -18.97 11.54
N ILE A 87 -28.88 -17.95 11.62
CA ILE A 87 -29.31 -16.56 11.88
C ILE A 87 -29.59 -15.77 10.59
N ASN A 88 -29.68 -16.44 9.44
CA ASN A 88 -30.01 -15.89 8.11
C ASN A 88 -29.03 -14.82 7.58
N ILE A 89 -27.73 -14.95 7.84
CA ILE A 89 -26.71 -14.15 7.13
C ILE A 89 -26.64 -14.61 5.67
N ASP A 90 -26.43 -13.66 4.75
CA ASP A 90 -26.31 -13.95 3.32
C ASP A 90 -25.13 -14.91 3.02
N PRO A 91 -25.28 -15.89 2.11
CA PRO A 91 -24.21 -16.85 1.78
C PRO A 91 -22.86 -16.22 1.39
N PHE A 92 -22.85 -15.08 0.70
CA PHE A 92 -21.60 -14.39 0.38
C PHE A 92 -20.95 -13.80 1.63
N GLN A 93 -21.74 -13.20 2.52
CA GLN A 93 -21.22 -12.68 3.80
C GLN A 93 -20.68 -13.81 4.69
N ILE A 94 -21.33 -14.98 4.68
CA ILE A 94 -20.84 -16.17 5.39
C ILE A 94 -19.50 -16.61 4.83
N ALA A 95 -19.36 -16.71 3.52
CA ALA A 95 -18.10 -17.06 2.88
C ALA A 95 -16.99 -16.09 3.30
N PHE A 96 -17.23 -14.78 3.26
CA PHE A 96 -16.25 -13.79 3.74
C PHE A 96 -15.93 -13.91 5.23
N ALA A 97 -16.92 -14.24 6.06
CA ALA A 97 -16.72 -14.40 7.50
C ALA A 97 -15.94 -15.67 7.88
N THR A 98 -15.94 -16.71 7.03
CA THR A 98 -15.24 -17.98 7.29
C THR A 98 -13.96 -18.16 6.49
N ILE A 99 -13.63 -17.26 5.56
CA ILE A 99 -12.39 -17.32 4.76
C ILE A 99 -11.16 -17.39 5.67
N GLY A 100 -10.30 -18.39 5.41
CA GLY A 100 -9.03 -18.59 6.10
C GLY A 100 -9.13 -19.10 7.54
N MET A 101 -10.34 -19.29 8.08
CA MET A 101 -10.54 -19.85 9.41
C MET A 101 -10.02 -21.28 9.54
N ASP A 102 -9.95 -22.04 8.46
CA ASP A 102 -9.39 -23.39 8.41
C ASP A 102 -7.85 -23.42 8.40
N ASN A 103 -7.19 -22.27 8.19
CA ASN A 103 -5.74 -22.16 8.11
C ASN A 103 -5.16 -21.15 9.11
N PRO A 104 -5.24 -21.43 10.43
CA PRO A 104 -4.72 -20.52 11.45
C PRO A 104 -3.20 -20.34 11.40
N ALA A 105 -2.47 -21.29 10.81
CA ALA A 105 -1.03 -21.16 10.60
C ALA A 105 -0.69 -20.00 9.64
N GLN A 106 -1.50 -19.75 8.61
CA GLN A 106 -1.35 -18.57 7.76
C GLN A 106 -1.68 -17.29 8.52
N ALA A 107 -2.72 -17.29 9.35
CA ALA A 107 -3.07 -16.13 10.19
C ALA A 107 -1.91 -15.75 11.14
N ILE A 108 -1.27 -16.74 11.78
CA ILE A 108 -0.09 -16.52 12.63
C ILE A 108 1.09 -15.96 11.82
N ARG A 109 1.37 -16.50 10.63
CA ARG A 109 2.43 -15.97 9.74
C ARG A 109 2.18 -14.50 9.40
N ASN A 110 0.96 -14.19 8.95
CA ASN A 110 0.55 -12.83 8.62
C ASN A 110 0.68 -11.90 9.83
N ALA A 111 0.26 -12.35 11.02
CA ALA A 111 0.40 -11.57 12.24
C ALA A 111 1.86 -11.25 12.57
N ARG A 112 2.76 -12.23 12.46
CA ARG A 112 4.21 -12.01 12.67
C ARG A 112 4.79 -11.03 11.66
N GLU A 113 4.35 -11.07 10.40
CA GLU A 113 4.76 -10.13 9.37
C GLU A 113 4.23 -8.71 9.65
N ASN A 114 2.94 -8.57 9.98
CA ASN A 114 2.33 -7.30 10.32
C ASN A 114 2.98 -6.65 11.55
N ILE A 115 3.32 -7.43 12.57
CA ILE A 115 4.07 -6.95 13.75
C ILE A 115 5.42 -6.36 13.33
N LYS A 116 6.15 -7.04 12.42
CA LYS A 116 7.44 -6.54 11.91
C LYS A 116 7.26 -5.26 11.09
N LYS A 117 6.26 -5.21 10.20
CA LYS A 117 5.93 -4.01 9.43
C LYS A 117 5.61 -2.83 10.35
N ALA A 118 4.74 -3.02 11.34
CA ALA A 118 4.35 -2.01 12.30
C ALA A 118 5.56 -1.50 13.14
N ALA A 119 6.43 -2.40 13.58
CA ALA A 119 7.68 -2.03 14.23
C ALA A 119 8.60 -1.21 13.31
N SER A 120 8.69 -1.57 12.02
CA SER A 120 9.46 -0.83 11.01
C SER A 120 8.95 0.60 10.84
N VAL A 121 7.63 0.81 10.80
CA VAL A 121 7.05 2.16 10.72
C VAL A 121 7.53 3.04 11.87
N ARG A 122 7.41 2.55 13.11
CA ARG A 122 7.89 3.31 14.28
C ARG A 122 9.40 3.53 14.28
N ALA A 123 10.17 2.58 13.77
CA ALA A 123 11.62 2.73 13.66
C ALA A 123 12.01 3.80 12.63
N THR A 124 11.23 3.95 11.56
CA THR A 124 11.50 4.97 10.54
C THR A 124 10.97 6.35 10.96
N PHE A 125 9.71 6.43 11.39
CA PHE A 125 8.98 7.70 11.57
C PHE A 125 8.85 8.13 13.03
N GLY A 126 9.23 7.28 13.99
CA GLY A 126 9.07 7.52 15.43
C GLY A 126 7.68 7.17 15.95
N SER A 127 6.61 7.51 15.22
CA SER A 127 5.22 7.13 15.51
C SER A 127 4.44 6.77 14.23
N TYR A 128 3.22 6.24 14.38
CA TYR A 128 2.36 5.95 13.24
C TYR A 128 1.78 7.22 12.63
N GLU A 129 1.41 8.20 13.46
CA GLU A 129 0.87 9.49 13.02
C GLU A 129 1.89 10.25 12.17
N ALA A 130 3.16 10.27 12.59
CA ALA A 130 4.23 10.91 11.85
C ALA A 130 4.50 10.27 10.47
N ALA A 131 4.12 9.00 10.27
CA ALA A 131 4.20 8.35 8.96
C ALA A 131 3.11 8.86 7.98
N LEU A 132 2.00 9.37 8.52
CA LEU A 132 0.87 9.90 7.74
C LEU A 132 1.06 11.37 7.36
N ASP A 133 2.01 12.08 7.99
CA ASP A 133 2.35 13.45 7.63
C ASP A 133 3.05 13.52 6.25
N ASP A 134 2.93 14.67 5.58
CA ASP A 134 3.60 14.91 4.30
C ASP A 134 5.13 14.79 4.46
N VAL A 135 5.75 13.99 3.59
CA VAL A 135 7.21 13.93 3.45
C VAL A 135 7.73 15.13 2.66
N GLU A 136 9.05 15.34 2.68
CA GLU A 136 9.67 16.49 2.01
C GLU A 136 9.31 16.58 0.52
N ALA A 137 9.30 15.45 -0.20
CA ALA A 137 8.93 15.43 -1.61
C ALA A 137 7.48 15.92 -1.85
N GLU A 138 6.53 15.55 -1.00
CA GLU A 138 5.13 16.02 -1.10
C GLU A 138 5.01 17.50 -0.73
N ARG A 139 5.75 17.97 0.28
CA ARG A 139 5.80 19.39 0.63
C ARG A 139 6.34 20.23 -0.52
N ILE A 140 7.37 19.75 -1.22
CA ILE A 140 7.90 20.40 -2.42
C ILE A 140 6.83 20.45 -3.52
N ILE A 141 6.14 19.34 -3.80
CA ILE A 141 5.02 19.31 -4.77
C ILE A 141 3.99 20.40 -4.45
N ARG A 142 3.59 20.55 -3.17
CA ARG A 142 2.62 21.57 -2.73
C ARG A 142 3.07 23.01 -2.97
N THR A 143 4.37 23.27 -3.15
CA THR A 143 4.86 24.61 -3.51
C THR A 143 4.66 24.94 -4.98
N SER A 144 4.32 23.97 -5.82
CA SER A 144 4.06 24.20 -7.23
C SER A 144 2.86 25.13 -7.42
N PRO A 145 2.96 26.17 -8.28
CA PRO A 145 1.80 26.94 -8.69
C PRO A 145 0.75 26.12 -9.45
N LYS A 146 1.09 24.88 -9.85
CA LYS A 146 0.20 23.93 -10.51
C LYS A 146 -0.41 22.91 -9.55
N PHE A 147 -0.14 23.00 -8.24
CA PHE A 147 -0.70 22.08 -7.26
C PHE A 147 -2.23 22.17 -7.24
N ILE A 148 -2.88 21.00 -7.27
CA ILE A 148 -4.35 20.87 -7.28
C ILE A 148 -4.79 20.25 -5.96
N ASP A 149 -5.48 21.04 -5.14
CA ASP A 149 -6.09 20.62 -3.86
C ASP A 149 -7.63 20.52 -3.97
N ASP A 150 -8.21 20.87 -5.14
CA ASP A 150 -9.65 20.78 -5.39
C ASP A 150 -10.02 19.38 -5.88
N TYR A 151 -10.73 18.62 -5.05
CA TYR A 151 -11.28 17.31 -5.41
C TYR A 151 -12.19 17.34 -6.65
N TYR A 152 -12.84 18.47 -6.93
CA TYR A 152 -13.70 18.66 -8.09
C TYR A 152 -13.02 19.47 -9.20
N TRP A 153 -11.70 19.46 -9.26
CA TRP A 153 -10.95 20.11 -10.33
C TRP A 153 -11.38 19.55 -11.69
N GLY A 154 -11.50 20.41 -12.70
CA GLY A 154 -11.97 20.04 -14.04
C GLY A 154 -13.49 19.84 -14.19
N TRP A 155 -14.25 19.77 -13.10
CA TRP A 155 -15.71 19.66 -13.16
C TRP A 155 -16.36 21.02 -13.48
N THR A 156 -17.32 20.99 -14.39
CA THR A 156 -18.19 22.12 -14.71
C THR A 156 -19.20 22.39 -13.59
N ALA A 157 -19.79 23.60 -13.58
CA ALA A 157 -20.83 23.93 -12.60
C ALA A 157 -22.05 23.00 -12.66
N ALA A 158 -22.38 22.48 -13.85
CA ALA A 158 -23.47 21.53 -14.03
C ALA A 158 -23.14 20.16 -13.42
N GLU A 159 -21.93 19.66 -13.64
CA GLU A 159 -21.46 18.38 -13.06
C GLU A 159 -21.35 18.48 -11.53
N LYS A 160 -20.79 19.58 -11.00
CA LYS A 160 -20.76 19.83 -9.54
C LYS A 160 -22.17 19.85 -8.93
N LYS A 161 -23.16 20.39 -9.65
CA LYS A 161 -24.56 20.38 -9.22
C LYS A 161 -25.19 18.99 -9.33
N ALA A 162 -24.85 18.21 -10.35
CA ALA A 162 -25.32 16.84 -10.52
C ALA A 162 -24.72 15.89 -9.45
N GLY A 163 -23.53 16.21 -8.94
CA GLY A 163 -22.82 15.40 -7.95
C GLY A 163 -22.20 14.14 -8.54
N SER A 164 -22.14 14.03 -9.87
CA SER A 164 -21.54 12.89 -10.57
C SER A 164 -21.03 13.28 -11.96
N ILE A 165 -20.04 12.52 -12.41
CA ILE A 165 -19.56 12.44 -13.79
C ILE A 165 -19.52 10.97 -14.19
N ASP A 166 -19.54 10.67 -15.49
CA ASP A 166 -19.33 9.31 -15.97
C ASP A 166 -17.82 8.98 -16.09
N GLY A 167 -17.51 7.72 -16.36
CA GLY A 167 -16.12 7.25 -16.44
C GLY A 167 -15.34 7.85 -17.60
N VAL A 168 -15.99 8.16 -18.74
CA VAL A 168 -15.31 8.79 -19.87
C VAL A 168 -14.87 10.20 -19.48
N ARG A 169 -15.78 10.95 -18.85
CA ARG A 169 -15.50 12.29 -18.36
C ARG A 169 -14.42 12.31 -17.27
N SER A 170 -14.40 11.30 -16.40
CA SER A 170 -13.33 11.15 -15.40
C SER A 170 -11.96 10.99 -16.06
N ASN A 171 -11.85 10.11 -17.05
CA ASN A 171 -10.59 9.90 -17.78
C ASN A 171 -10.12 11.16 -18.51
N GLU A 172 -11.04 11.90 -19.15
CA GLU A 172 -10.70 13.18 -19.79
C GLU A 172 -10.14 14.21 -18.80
N ILE A 173 -10.74 14.31 -17.61
CA ILE A 173 -10.28 15.21 -16.54
C ILE A 173 -8.90 14.80 -16.06
N ASP A 174 -8.67 13.50 -15.85
CA ASP A 174 -7.37 12.97 -15.46
C ASP A 174 -6.28 13.26 -16.50
N ASP A 175 -6.57 13.08 -17.79
CA ASP A 175 -5.63 13.40 -18.87
C ASP A 175 -5.28 14.90 -18.89
N GLN A 176 -6.29 15.77 -18.75
CA GLN A 176 -6.10 17.22 -18.67
C GLN A 176 -5.27 17.61 -17.44
N ARG A 177 -5.54 16.97 -16.30
CA ARG A 177 -4.83 17.18 -15.03
C ARG A 177 -3.37 16.81 -15.17
N ARG A 178 -3.08 15.60 -15.64
CA ARG A 178 -1.71 15.10 -15.88
C ARG A 178 -0.94 15.99 -16.85
N ALA A 179 -1.59 16.45 -17.93
CA ALA A 179 -0.97 17.38 -18.89
C ALA A 179 -0.69 18.76 -18.27
N TYR A 180 -1.56 19.26 -17.40
CA TYR A 180 -1.39 20.55 -16.73
C TYR A 180 -0.24 20.53 -15.71
N VAL A 181 -0.27 19.54 -14.80
CA VAL A 181 0.74 19.42 -13.73
C VAL A 181 2.11 19.00 -14.26
N ASP A 182 2.15 18.28 -15.39
CA ASP A 182 3.37 17.82 -16.07
C ASP A 182 4.37 17.16 -15.10
N GLY A 183 3.86 16.24 -14.27
CA GLY A 183 4.66 15.52 -13.28
C GLY A 183 5.39 16.41 -12.25
N TYR A 184 4.90 17.64 -12.00
CA TYR A 184 5.49 18.60 -11.05
C TYR A 184 6.97 18.90 -11.27
N ARG A 185 7.42 18.85 -12.53
CA ARG A 185 8.82 19.11 -12.93
C ARG A 185 9.28 20.54 -12.65
N ASP A 186 8.35 21.45 -12.43
CA ASP A 186 8.62 22.82 -12.04
C ASP A 186 9.19 22.95 -10.62
N VAL A 187 8.98 21.94 -9.77
CA VAL A 187 9.44 21.95 -8.36
C VAL A 187 10.26 20.71 -7.97
N LEU A 188 9.97 19.54 -8.53
CA LEU A 188 10.72 18.32 -8.24
C LEU A 188 11.92 18.15 -9.18
N PRO A 189 13.04 17.59 -8.69
CA PRO A 189 14.19 17.30 -9.54
C PRO A 189 13.83 16.26 -10.61
N GLU A 190 14.31 16.47 -11.84
CA GLU A 190 14.13 15.50 -12.93
C GLU A 190 15.11 14.33 -12.80
N PRO A 191 14.66 13.07 -12.97
CA PRO A 191 15.55 11.93 -13.02
C PRO A 191 16.41 11.99 -14.29
N HIS A 192 17.70 11.71 -14.16
CA HIS A 192 18.61 11.71 -15.30
C HIS A 192 18.78 10.31 -15.89
N THR A 193 18.60 9.26 -15.10
CA THR A 193 18.87 7.86 -15.50
C THR A 193 17.62 7.00 -15.29
N LEU A 194 17.58 5.79 -15.87
CA LEU A 194 16.49 4.86 -15.54
C LEU A 194 16.57 4.41 -14.08
N SER A 195 17.78 4.37 -13.51
CA SER A 195 18.01 4.11 -12.10
C SER A 195 17.36 5.17 -11.21
N ASP A 196 17.43 6.46 -11.59
CA ASP A 196 16.71 7.53 -10.89
C ASP A 196 15.19 7.33 -10.97
N VAL A 197 14.65 7.00 -12.15
CA VAL A 197 13.21 6.73 -12.32
C VAL A 197 12.75 5.59 -11.41
N VAL A 198 13.46 4.45 -11.43
CA VAL A 198 13.13 3.28 -10.61
C VAL A 198 13.26 3.58 -9.12
N ARG A 199 14.29 4.36 -8.71
CA ARG A 199 14.46 4.78 -7.32
C ARG A 199 13.25 5.55 -6.81
N GLU A 200 12.72 6.47 -7.61
CA GLU A 200 11.54 7.26 -7.24
C GLU A 200 10.29 6.38 -7.09
N PHE A 201 10.07 5.41 -8.00
CA PHE A 201 8.99 4.43 -7.82
C PHE A 201 9.12 3.63 -6.53
N ILE A 202 10.31 3.06 -6.29
CA ILE A 202 10.58 2.27 -5.08
C ILE A 202 10.34 3.11 -3.82
N TYR A 203 10.71 4.40 -3.84
CA TYR A 203 10.43 5.31 -2.73
C TYR A 203 8.93 5.50 -2.49
N TRP A 204 8.15 5.77 -3.54
CA TRP A 204 6.71 5.97 -3.41
C TRP A 204 5.96 4.70 -3.00
N ASP A 205 6.33 3.54 -3.54
CA ASP A 205 5.76 2.24 -3.17
C ASP A 205 6.11 1.90 -1.71
N TRP A 206 7.34 2.19 -1.27
CA TRP A 206 7.75 2.05 0.12
C TRP A 206 6.93 2.96 1.05
N LEU A 207 6.77 4.24 0.70
CA LEU A 207 6.02 5.19 1.52
C LEU A 207 4.54 4.77 1.64
N TYR A 208 3.95 4.27 0.55
CA TYR A 208 2.60 3.71 0.53
C TYR A 208 2.46 2.58 1.56
N GLU A 209 3.32 1.57 1.50
CA GLU A 209 3.27 0.42 2.43
C GLU A 209 3.44 0.84 3.90
N MET A 210 4.32 1.81 4.17
CA MET A 210 4.54 2.34 5.52
C MET A 210 3.28 3.05 6.04
N ARG A 211 2.62 3.84 5.19
CA ARG A 211 1.40 4.57 5.52
C ARG A 211 0.18 3.66 5.68
N GLN A 212 0.02 2.67 4.80
CA GLN A 212 -1.01 1.64 4.94
C GLN A 212 -0.87 0.88 6.27
N THR A 213 0.37 0.55 6.64
CA THR A 213 0.65 -0.07 7.93
C THR A 213 0.31 0.87 9.09
N ALA A 214 0.68 2.16 9.00
CA ALA A 214 0.36 3.16 10.02
C ALA A 214 -1.15 3.41 10.18
N GLY A 215 -1.89 3.49 9.08
CA GLY A 215 -3.35 3.70 9.07
C GLY A 215 -4.09 2.58 9.79
N ARG A 216 -3.71 1.32 9.50
CA ARG A 216 -4.25 0.14 10.21
C ARG A 216 -3.99 0.18 11.71
N GLU A 217 -2.81 0.63 12.13
CA GLU A 217 -2.42 0.67 13.54
C GLU A 217 -3.08 1.81 14.33
N THR A 218 -3.41 2.92 13.67
CA THR A 218 -4.12 4.07 14.29
C THR A 218 -5.64 3.91 14.32
N GLY A 219 -6.15 2.77 13.84
CA GLY A 219 -7.57 2.41 13.94
C GLY A 219 -8.45 3.03 12.86
N ASP A 220 -7.86 3.30 11.69
CA ASP A 220 -8.49 3.53 10.39
C ASP A 220 -10.00 3.83 10.46
N LYS A 221 -10.35 5.04 10.93
CA LYS A 221 -11.77 5.35 11.23
C LYS A 221 -12.67 5.31 9.99
N TYR A 222 -12.11 5.38 8.77
CA TYR A 222 -12.87 5.43 7.52
C TYR A 222 -12.19 4.79 6.29
N GLY A 223 -11.20 3.90 6.45
CA GLY A 223 -10.75 3.00 5.36
C GLY A 223 -10.02 3.64 4.16
N PHE A 224 -9.48 4.84 4.34
CA PHE A 224 -8.65 5.54 3.35
C PHE A 224 -7.40 6.17 3.99
N THR A 225 -7.06 5.83 5.23
CA THR A 225 -5.87 6.43 5.86
C THR A 225 -4.60 5.78 5.31
N GLY A 226 -3.73 6.61 4.73
CA GLY A 226 -2.45 6.17 4.19
C GLY A 226 -2.40 5.96 2.67
N GLU A 227 -3.45 6.35 1.94
CA GLU A 227 -3.36 6.57 0.49
C GLU A 227 -2.48 7.78 0.18
N HIS A 228 -1.84 7.76 -0.98
CA HIS A 228 -1.10 8.92 -1.45
C HIS A 228 -2.05 10.03 -1.90
N HIS A 229 -1.61 11.28 -1.78
CA HIS A 229 -2.28 12.36 -2.47
C HIS A 229 -2.18 12.17 -3.99
N GLU A 230 -3.22 12.57 -4.72
CA GLU A 230 -3.34 12.38 -6.17
C GLU A 230 -2.12 12.91 -6.96
N SER A 231 -1.45 13.93 -6.43
CA SER A 231 -0.23 14.48 -7.01
C SER A 231 0.94 13.49 -7.12
N VAL A 232 0.99 12.47 -6.27
CA VAL A 232 1.99 11.39 -6.36
C VAL A 232 1.68 10.49 -7.56
N TYR A 233 0.41 10.16 -7.80
CA TYR A 233 0.02 9.38 -8.97
C TYR A 233 0.27 10.13 -10.29
N ASP A 234 0.07 11.45 -10.31
CA ASP A 234 0.47 12.30 -11.44
C ASP A 234 1.96 12.26 -11.72
N ARG A 235 2.77 12.32 -10.66
CA ARG A 235 4.22 12.20 -10.76
C ARG A 235 4.61 10.81 -11.28
N GLN A 236 4.00 9.75 -10.76
CA GLN A 236 4.23 8.38 -11.20
C GLN A 236 3.89 8.18 -12.67
N PHE A 237 2.73 8.67 -13.14
CA PHE A 237 2.36 8.59 -14.55
C PHE A 237 3.39 9.27 -15.47
N TRP A 238 3.93 10.41 -15.04
CA TRP A 238 5.03 11.05 -15.77
C TRP A 238 6.31 10.21 -15.77
N LEU A 239 6.67 9.57 -14.66
CA LEU A 239 7.82 8.66 -14.56
C LEU A 239 7.66 7.41 -15.45
N GLU A 240 6.45 6.87 -15.57
CA GLU A 240 6.14 5.73 -16.45
C GLU A 240 6.50 6.07 -17.90
N ASN A 241 6.14 7.27 -18.35
CA ASN A 241 6.49 7.78 -19.67
C ASN A 241 8.01 7.88 -19.86
N LEU A 242 8.79 8.15 -18.81
CA LEU A 242 10.25 8.22 -18.90
C LEU A 242 10.91 6.86 -19.07
N LEU A 243 10.32 5.78 -18.55
CA LEU A 243 10.85 4.41 -18.71
C LEU A 243 11.02 4.01 -20.17
N GLY A 244 10.15 4.50 -21.06
CA GLY A 244 10.23 4.27 -22.51
C GLY A 244 11.06 5.31 -23.29
N LYS A 245 11.48 6.42 -22.67
CA LYS A 245 12.12 7.56 -23.34
C LYS A 245 13.59 7.74 -22.96
N ILE A 246 13.92 7.52 -21.68
CA ILE A 246 15.29 7.61 -21.19
C ILE A 246 16.05 6.37 -21.66
N LYS A 247 17.05 6.54 -22.52
CA LYS A 247 17.94 5.43 -22.88
C LYS A 247 18.72 4.95 -21.64
N PRO A 248 18.91 3.63 -21.48
CA PRO A 248 19.83 3.11 -20.47
C PRO A 248 21.23 3.66 -20.68
N VAL A 249 21.86 4.08 -19.59
CA VAL A 249 23.24 4.56 -19.55
C VAL A 249 24.22 3.39 -19.74
N THR A 250 23.91 2.22 -19.18
CA THR A 250 24.70 1.00 -19.32
C THR A 250 23.83 -0.21 -19.58
N ARG A 251 24.45 -1.31 -20.03
CA ARG A 251 23.75 -2.59 -20.14
C ARG A 251 23.33 -3.14 -18.78
N ASP A 252 24.12 -2.91 -17.74
CA ASP A 252 23.81 -3.33 -16.38
C ASP A 252 22.57 -2.62 -15.84
N GLU A 253 22.47 -1.30 -16.03
CA GLU A 253 21.26 -0.54 -15.69
C GLU A 253 20.03 -1.08 -16.44
N ALA A 254 20.15 -1.34 -17.75
CA ALA A 254 19.05 -1.89 -18.53
C ALA A 254 18.56 -3.24 -17.95
N VAL A 255 19.49 -4.11 -17.54
CA VAL A 255 19.16 -5.41 -16.95
C VAL A 255 18.52 -5.27 -15.57
N GLU A 256 19.02 -4.37 -14.73
CA GLU A 256 18.45 -4.12 -13.39
C GLU A 256 17.04 -3.55 -13.48
N VAL A 257 16.83 -2.55 -14.34
CA VAL A 257 15.52 -1.93 -14.59
C VAL A 257 14.56 -2.95 -15.19
N CYS A 258 15.01 -3.81 -16.11
CA CYS A 258 14.19 -4.88 -16.68
C CYS A 258 13.71 -5.88 -15.61
N ARG A 259 14.62 -6.32 -14.72
CA ARG A 259 14.25 -7.21 -13.61
C ARG A 259 13.23 -6.57 -12.68
N TRP A 260 13.44 -5.30 -12.32
CA TRP A 260 12.48 -4.55 -11.51
C TRP A 260 11.13 -4.45 -12.21
N PHE A 261 11.12 -4.05 -13.49
CA PHE A 261 9.89 -3.86 -14.26
C PHE A 261 9.05 -5.14 -14.31
N LEU A 262 9.66 -6.28 -14.65
CA LEU A 262 8.99 -7.58 -14.69
C LEU A 262 8.50 -8.07 -13.32
N ALA A 263 9.18 -7.68 -12.23
CA ALA A 263 8.76 -8.03 -10.88
C ALA A 263 7.69 -7.09 -10.31
N SER A 264 7.58 -5.88 -10.86
CA SER A 264 6.71 -4.82 -10.34
C SER A 264 5.24 -4.97 -10.73
N GLY A 265 4.92 -5.76 -11.76
CA GLY A 265 3.58 -5.89 -12.34
C GLY A 265 3.07 -4.61 -13.03
N LYS A 266 3.92 -3.61 -13.24
CA LYS A 266 3.51 -2.34 -13.88
C LYS A 266 3.13 -2.50 -15.34
N ASP A 267 3.59 -3.55 -16.01
CA ASP A 267 3.21 -3.88 -17.37
C ASP A 267 1.69 -4.07 -17.51
N GLU A 268 1.00 -4.63 -16.52
CA GLU A 268 -0.45 -4.86 -16.55
C GLU A 268 -1.28 -3.57 -16.67
N TYR A 269 -0.72 -2.44 -16.25
CA TYR A 269 -1.40 -1.15 -16.21
C TYR A 269 -0.92 -0.18 -17.29
N MET A 270 0.09 -0.58 -18.09
CA MET A 270 0.63 0.22 -19.18
C MET A 270 0.01 -0.17 -20.53
N GLU A 271 0.00 0.79 -21.46
CA GLU A 271 -0.40 0.52 -22.85
C GLU A 271 0.45 -0.59 -23.46
N ASP A 272 -0.21 -1.52 -24.16
CA ASP A 272 0.42 -2.68 -24.82
C ASP A 272 1.38 -3.46 -23.91
N ASN A 273 0.98 -3.65 -22.65
CA ASN A 273 1.78 -4.36 -21.64
C ASN A 273 3.21 -3.82 -21.47
N GLY A 274 3.38 -2.50 -21.63
CA GLY A 274 4.69 -1.85 -21.47
C GLY A 274 5.69 -2.13 -22.60
N SER A 275 5.22 -2.53 -23.80
CA SER A 275 6.08 -2.77 -24.97
C SER A 275 7.12 -1.69 -25.23
N ALA A 276 6.76 -0.40 -25.08
CA ALA A 276 7.69 0.72 -25.27
C ALA A 276 8.87 0.68 -24.28
N VAL A 277 8.62 0.32 -23.03
CA VAL A 277 9.64 0.16 -21.99
C VAL A 277 10.56 -1.01 -22.34
N ILE A 278 9.98 -2.17 -22.69
CA ILE A 278 10.74 -3.37 -23.05
C ILE A 278 11.65 -3.08 -24.25
N LEU A 279 11.11 -2.46 -25.31
CA LEU A 279 11.87 -2.09 -26.51
C LEU A 279 13.02 -1.12 -26.19
N ASN A 280 12.80 -0.15 -25.30
CA ASN A 280 13.85 0.76 -24.85
C ASN A 280 14.97 0.02 -24.10
N LEU A 281 14.62 -0.93 -23.22
CA LEU A 281 15.59 -1.70 -22.42
C LEU A 281 16.40 -2.72 -23.24
N VAL A 282 15.87 -3.24 -24.34
CA VAL A 282 16.61 -4.13 -25.26
C VAL A 282 17.39 -3.37 -26.34
N GLY A 283 17.12 -2.07 -26.51
CA GLY A 283 17.78 -1.21 -27.47
C GLY A 283 19.23 -0.84 -27.11
N GLU A 284 19.83 0.02 -27.94
CA GLU A 284 21.18 0.54 -27.71
C GLU A 284 21.23 1.46 -26.49
N CYS A 285 22.26 1.27 -25.65
CA CYS A 285 22.57 2.17 -24.54
C CYS A 285 23.12 3.52 -25.05
N GLU A 286 23.21 4.52 -24.16
CA GLU A 286 23.90 5.77 -24.48
C GLU A 286 25.34 5.53 -24.97
N GLN A 287 25.77 6.35 -25.95
CA GLN A 287 27.15 6.44 -26.42
C GLN A 287 27.98 7.38 -25.54
#